data_AF-A0A3A0D8A6-F1
#
_entry.id   AF-A0A3A0D8A6-F1
#
_cell.length_a   1.000
_cell.length_b   1.000
_cell.length_c   1.000
_cell.angle_alpha   90.00
_cell.angle_beta   90.00
_cell.angle_gamma   90.00
#
_symmetry.space_group_name_H-M   'P 1'
#
loop_
_entity.id
_entity.type
_entity.pdbx_description
1 polymer ?
#
loop_
_entity_poly.entity_id
_entity_poly.type
_entity_poly.pdbx_seq_one_letter_code
_entity_poly.pdbx_strand_id
1 'polypeptide(L)'
;MHEFPQLVLLSRHFLKFLRPGAKRIICSSNHDYLLATAFLNPDGKIAVVVMNQTEKDIEFHTWIESHAVKTNSPAHSIVTLVL
;
A
#
# COMPACT_ATOMS: atom_id res chain seq x y z
N MET A 1 -18.05 4.39 19.60
CA MET A 1 -16.88 4.48 20.51
C MET A 1 -15.98 3.30 20.14
N HIS A 2 -14.87 3.38 19.40
CA HIS A 2 -14.04 4.47 18.86
C HIS A 2 -13.68 4.10 17.40
N GLU A 3 -14.25 4.78 16.41
CA GLU A 3 -13.75 4.71 15.03
C GLU A 3 -12.80 5.91 14.86
N PHE A 4 -11.52 5.62 14.56
CA PHE A 4 -10.48 6.44 13.90
C PHE A 4 -9.12 6.46 14.61
N PRO A 5 -7.98 6.48 13.86
CA PRO A 5 -7.90 6.58 12.41
C PRO A 5 -6.90 5.61 11.76
N GLN A 6 -7.37 4.80 10.81
CA GLN A 6 -6.49 4.19 9.81
C GLN A 6 -5.57 5.24 9.13
N LEU A 7 -5.97 6.52 9.16
CA LEU A 7 -5.22 7.70 8.73
C LEU A 7 -3.85 7.90 9.42
N VAL A 8 -3.68 7.60 10.72
CA VAL A 8 -2.37 7.82 11.42
C VAL A 8 -1.37 6.71 11.10
N LEU A 9 -1.85 5.47 10.96
CA LEU A 9 -1.02 4.40 10.43
C LEU A 9 -0.62 4.71 8.99
N LEU A 10 -1.57 5.21 8.19
CA LEU A 10 -1.31 5.61 6.82
C LEU A 10 -0.25 6.72 6.74
N SER A 11 -0.37 7.78 7.55
CA SER A 11 0.60 8.88 7.54
C SER A 11 2.02 8.41 7.91
N ARG A 12 2.17 7.47 8.85
CA ARG A 12 3.48 6.87 9.17
C ARG A 12 4.09 6.12 7.98
N HIS A 13 3.29 5.38 7.22
CA HIS A 13 3.77 4.67 6.02
C HIS A 13 4.17 5.65 4.92
N PHE A 14 3.41 6.75 4.77
CA PHE A 14 3.75 7.80 3.81
C PHE A 14 5.07 8.49 4.19
N LEU A 15 5.21 8.92 5.45
CA LEU A 15 6.42 9.57 5.98
C LEU A 15 7.66 8.69 5.89
N LYS A 16 7.52 7.37 6.06
CA LYS A 16 8.65 6.44 6.07
C LYS A 16 9.14 6.08 4.66
N PHE A 17 8.24 5.96 3.68
CA PHE A 17 8.57 5.34 2.38
C PHE A 17 8.48 6.29 1.18
N LEU A 18 7.82 7.44 1.31
CA LEU A 18 7.81 8.47 0.26
C LEU A 18 8.91 9.49 0.53
N ARG A 19 9.73 9.76 -0.47
CA ARG A 19 10.76 10.80 -0.43
C ARG A 19 10.20 12.13 -0.94
N PRO A 20 10.72 13.28 -0.49
CA PRO A 20 10.39 14.56 -1.11
C PRO A 20 10.56 14.51 -2.63
N GLY A 21 9.55 14.93 -3.38
CA GLY A 21 9.53 14.83 -4.84
C GLY A 21 8.94 13.51 -5.40
N ALA A 22 8.48 12.59 -4.54
CA ALA A 22 7.73 11.42 -4.98
C ALA A 22 6.46 11.82 -5.75
N LYS A 23 6.18 11.12 -6.84
CA LYS A 23 5.02 11.36 -7.71
C LYS A 23 4.03 10.22 -7.56
N ARG A 24 2.75 10.53 -7.32
CA ARG A 24 1.70 9.52 -7.33
C ARG A 24 1.56 8.94 -8.74
N ILE A 25 1.53 7.61 -8.85
CA ILE A 25 1.31 6.89 -10.11
C ILE A 25 -0.02 6.13 -10.06
N ILE A 26 -0.50 5.69 -11.24
CA ILE A 26 -1.75 4.92 -11.33
C ILE A 26 -1.56 3.57 -10.63
N CYS A 27 -2.54 3.21 -9.81
CA CYS A 27 -2.62 1.94 -9.12
C CYS A 27 -4.09 1.51 -9.11
N SER A 28 -4.36 0.24 -9.38
CA SER A 28 -5.71 -0.32 -9.34
C SER A 28 -5.66 -1.63 -8.55
N SER A 29 -6.61 -1.79 -7.65
CA SER A 29 -6.87 -3.04 -6.93
C SER A 29 -8.01 -3.76 -7.63
N ASN A 30 -7.85 -5.06 -7.85
CA ASN A 30 -8.93 -5.94 -8.29
C ASN A 30 -9.67 -6.62 -7.12
N HIS A 31 -9.28 -6.28 -5.88
CA HIS A 31 -9.83 -6.84 -4.67
C HIS A 31 -10.62 -5.73 -3.96
N ASP A 32 -11.95 -5.86 -3.94
CA ASP A 32 -12.87 -4.83 -3.42
C ASP A 32 -12.57 -4.43 -1.96
N TYR A 33 -12.00 -5.38 -1.20
CA TYR A 33 -11.66 -5.22 0.20
C TYR A 33 -10.26 -4.64 0.48
N LEU A 34 -9.46 -4.37 -0.55
CA LEU A 34 -8.13 -3.76 -0.43
C LEU A 34 -8.11 -2.38 -1.09
N LEU A 35 -7.72 -1.37 -0.32
CA LEU A 35 -7.41 -0.05 -0.85
C LEU A 35 -5.91 0.03 -1.13
N ALA A 36 -5.54 0.49 -2.32
CA ALA A 36 -4.14 0.57 -2.74
C ALA A 36 -3.83 1.91 -3.42
N THR A 37 -2.61 2.42 -3.21
CA THR A 37 -2.05 3.57 -3.91
C THR A 37 -0.56 3.40 -4.10
N ALA A 38 0.02 4.01 -5.13
CA ALA A 38 1.44 3.87 -5.44
C ALA A 38 2.11 5.21 -5.74
N PHE A 39 3.41 5.29 -5.44
CA PHE A 39 4.25 6.46 -5.65
C PHE A 39 5.60 6.06 -6.25
N LEU A 40 6.05 6.80 -7.26
CA LEU A 40 7.41 6.73 -7.79
C LEU A 40 8.28 7.73 -7.04
N ASN A 41 9.30 7.23 -6.33
CA ASN A 41 10.30 8.06 -5.68
C ASN A 41 11.33 8.60 -6.69
N PRO A 42 12.03 9.69 -6.37
CA PRO A 42 13.07 10.26 -7.23
C PRO A 42 14.26 9.32 -7.50
N ASP A 43 14.50 8.34 -6.61
CA ASP A 43 15.52 7.31 -6.77
C ASP A 43 15.09 6.16 -7.72
N GLY A 44 13.90 6.27 -8.31
CA GLY A 44 13.33 5.28 -9.23
C GLY A 44 12.54 4.16 -8.55
N LYS A 45 12.53 4.09 -7.21
CA LYS A 45 11.81 3.03 -6.48
C LYS A 45 10.32 3.32 -6.42
N ILE A 46 9.52 2.26 -6.41
CA ILE A 46 8.06 2.37 -6.31
C ILE A 46 7.64 1.96 -4.90
N ALA A 47 6.94 2.86 -4.20
CA ALA A 47 6.29 2.55 -2.93
C ALA A 47 4.80 2.28 -3.18
N VAL A 48 4.36 1.04 -2.95
CA VAL A 48 2.95 0.64 -3.02
C VAL A 48 2.41 0.48 -1.61
N VAL A 49 1.40 1.28 -1.26
CA VAL A 49 0.73 1.22 0.04
C VAL A 49 -0.60 0.50 -0.12
N VAL A 50 -0.78 -0.57 0.64
CA VAL A 50 -1.98 -1.42 0.63
C VAL A 50 -2.59 -1.42 2.02
N MET A 51 -3.90 -1.20 2.10
CA MET A 51 -4.66 -1.15 3.34
C MET A 51 -5.72 -2.23 3.32
N ASN A 52 -5.66 -3.11 4.33
CA ASN A 52 -6.67 -4.12 4.60
C ASN A 52 -7.51 -3.65 5.79
N GLN A 53 -8.76 -3.29 5.52
CA GLN A 53 -9.70 -2.83 6.56
C GLN A 53 -10.54 -3.97 7.14
N THR A 54 -10.31 -5.20 6.68
CA THR A 54 -11.12 -6.35 7.06
C THR A 54 -10.57 -7.07 8.28
N GLU A 55 -11.42 -7.89 8.89
CA GLU A 55 -11.09 -8.82 9.97
C GLU A 55 -10.31 -10.06 9.52
N LYS A 56 -9.95 -10.16 8.23
CA LYS A 56 -9.30 -11.35 7.66
C LYS A 56 -7.97 -10.99 7.04
N ASP A 57 -7.05 -11.94 7.11
CA ASP A 57 -5.83 -11.89 6.32
C ASP A 57 -6.18 -12.05 4.83
N ILE A 58 -5.60 -11.20 4.00
CA ILE A 58 -5.81 -11.21 2.55
C ILE A 58 -4.47 -11.39 1.87
N GLU A 59 -4.34 -12.51 1.16
CA GLU A 59 -3.23 -12.78 0.25
C GLU A 59 -3.51 -12.10 -1.10
N PHE A 60 -2.54 -11.37 -1.62
CA PHE A 60 -2.65 -10.67 -2.90
C PHE A 60 -1.33 -10.68 -3.66
N HIS A 61 -1.41 -10.34 -4.95
CA HIS A 61 -0.25 -10.17 -5.81
C HIS A 61 -0.18 -8.73 -6.31
N THR A 62 0.97 -8.08 -6.14
CA THR A 62 1.25 -6.78 -6.75
C THR A 62 1.95 -7.01 -8.08
N TRP A 63 1.34 -6.55 -9.16
CA TRP A 63 1.88 -6.67 -10.52
C TRP A 63 2.53 -5.37 -10.95
N ILE A 64 3.79 -5.45 -11.39
CA ILE A 64 4.52 -4.35 -12.02
C ILE A 64 5.23 -4.89 -13.25
N GLU A 65 4.89 -4.34 -14.41
CA GLU A 65 5.36 -4.82 -15.72
C GLU A 65 5.13 -6.33 -15.87
N SER A 66 6.21 -7.12 -15.97
CA SER A 66 6.18 -8.58 -16.13
C SER A 66 6.42 -9.35 -14.83
N HIS A 67 6.46 -8.66 -13.68
CA HIS A 67 6.77 -9.25 -12.39
C HIS A 67 5.57 -9.18 -11.44
N ALA A 68 5.38 -10.25 -10.66
CA ALA A 68 4.38 -10.32 -9.60
C ALA A 68 5.06 -10.59 -8.26
N VAL A 69 4.70 -9.80 -7.25
CA VAL A 69 5.15 -10.01 -5.87
C VAL A 69 3.96 -10.48 -5.05
N LYS A 70 4.07 -11.70 -4.53
CA LYS A 70 3.10 -12.30 -3.61
C LYS A 70 3.26 -11.69 -2.22
N THR A 71 2.16 -11.29 -1.59
CA THR A 71 2.18 -10.66 -0.25
C THR A 71 0.92 -11.02 0.52
N ASN A 72 1.06 -11.23 1.84
CA ASN A 72 -0.07 -11.38 2.75
C ASN A 72 -0.28 -10.06 3.51
N SER A 73 -1.50 -9.53 3.49
CA SER A 73 -1.92 -8.37 4.27
C SER A 73 -2.73 -8.85 5.48
N PRO A 74 -2.19 -8.78 6.71
CA PRO A 74 -2.94 -9.15 7.90
C PRO A 74 -4.24 -8.34 8.06
N ALA A 75 -5.20 -8.87 8.82
CA ALA A 75 -6.38 -8.13 9.23
C ALA A 75 -6.02 -6.75 9.84
N HIS A 76 -6.80 -5.72 9.53
CA HIS A 76 -6.60 -4.34 10.02
C HIS A 76 -5.18 -3.77 9.84
N SER A 77 -4.54 -4.07 8.72
CA SER A 77 -3.15 -3.69 8.48
C SER A 77 -2.97 -2.70 7.34
N ILE A 78 -1.84 -2.00 7.39
CA ILE A 78 -1.28 -1.26 6.27
C ILE A 78 0.08 -1.87 5.97
N VAL A 79 0.26 -2.32 4.73
CA VAL A 79 1.51 -2.87 4.22
C VAL A 79 2.06 -1.91 3.19
N THR A 80 3.38 -1.73 3.18
CA THR A 80 4.06 -0.98 2.12
C THR A 80 5.10 -1.86 1.47
N LEU A 81 4.95 -2.08 0.17
CA LEU A 81 5.97 -2.72 -0.66
C LEU A 81 6.86 -1.63 -1.25
N VAL A 82 8.17 -1.83 -1.18
CA VAL A 82 9.15 -1.00 -1.88
C VAL A 82 9.80 -1.88 -2.93
N LEU A 83 9.60 -1.50 -4.19
CA LEU A 83 10.01 -2.23 -5.37
C LEU A 83 11.06 -1.43 -6.15
#